data_AF-A0AAW0T2Y0-F1
#
_entry.id   AF-A0AAW0T2Y0-F1
#
_cell.length_a   1.000
_cell.length_b   1.000
_cell.length_c   1.000
_cell.angle_alpha   90.00
_cell.angle_beta   90.00
_cell.angle_gamma   90.00
#
_symmetry.space_group_name_H-M   'P 1'
#
loop_
_entity.id
_entity.type
_entity.pdbx_description
1 polymer ?
#
loop_
_entity_poly.entity_id
_entity_poly.type
_entity_poly.pdbx_seq_one_letter_code
_entity_poly.pdbx_strand_id
1 'polypeptide(L)'
;MSSADAWSTSSTPHFSILLAYLLPALSSRGREKLVDDLNFSYATQKKNADGTKQYWRCEVTTRAGYVIPEEYTKSQSGEMFLQHDSGTEDENRILVFASAQGLRDLVRYKSWGFNGTFNCCPKVFAQLLTIHGQRRNI
;
A
#
# COMPACT_ATOMS: atom_id res chain seq x y z
N MET A 1 -16.56 -20.54 40.41
CA MET A 1 -15.92 -19.28 40.86
C MET A 1 -14.47 -19.37 40.39
N SER A 2 -14.10 -18.71 39.29
CA SER A 2 -13.69 -17.29 39.19
C SER A 2 -12.46 -17.03 40.07
N SER A 3 -11.35 -16.42 39.66
CA SER A 3 -10.90 -15.67 38.48
C SER A 3 -9.40 -15.42 38.73
N ALA A 4 -8.58 -15.30 37.68
CA ALA A 4 -7.67 -14.17 37.47
C ALA A 4 -6.70 -14.45 36.33
N ASP A 5 -6.94 -13.74 35.23
CA ASP A 5 -6.05 -13.51 34.11
C ASP A 5 -4.75 -12.80 34.52
N ALA A 6 -3.68 -12.99 33.75
CA ALA A 6 -2.77 -11.90 33.34
C ALA A 6 -1.84 -12.37 32.19
N TRP A 7 -2.36 -12.27 30.98
CA TRP A 7 -1.72 -11.79 29.75
C TRP A 7 -0.20 -11.55 29.83
N SER A 8 0.57 -12.51 29.33
CA SER A 8 1.94 -12.28 28.84
C SER A 8 2.02 -12.78 27.40
N THR A 9 1.75 -11.88 26.46
CA THR A 9 2.42 -11.91 25.16
C THR A 9 2.64 -10.45 24.76
N SER A 10 3.88 -10.02 24.91
CA SER A 10 4.38 -8.75 24.41
C SER A 10 4.22 -8.74 22.89
N SER A 11 3.21 -8.05 22.40
CA SER A 11 3.15 -7.58 21.02
C SER A 11 4.10 -6.39 20.90
N THR A 12 5.39 -6.68 20.71
CA THR A 12 6.26 -5.71 20.05
C THR A 12 5.66 -5.42 18.69
N PRO A 13 5.32 -4.16 18.35
CA PRO A 13 5.03 -3.84 16.96
C PRO A 13 6.33 -4.09 16.20
N HIS A 14 6.34 -5.14 15.38
CA HIS A 14 7.37 -5.35 14.39
C HIS A 14 7.26 -4.18 13.40
N PHE A 15 7.92 -3.06 13.72
CA PHE A 15 8.34 -2.09 12.74
C PHE A 15 9.41 -2.77 11.90
N SER A 16 8.98 -3.65 10.99
CA SER A 16 9.80 -4.08 9.88
C SER A 16 10.02 -2.84 9.02
N ILE A 17 10.99 -2.02 9.39
CA ILE A 17 11.66 -1.13 8.45
C ILE A 17 12.26 -2.10 7.44
N LEU A 18 11.56 -2.32 6.33
CA LEU A 18 12.14 -2.93 5.15
C LEU A 18 13.47 -2.21 4.95
N LEU A 19 14.56 -2.96 5.06
CA LEU A 19 15.90 -2.47 4.76
C LEU A 19 15.97 -2.35 3.24
N ALA A 20 15.25 -1.37 2.68
CA ALA A 20 15.30 -1.05 1.26
C ALA A 20 16.75 -0.64 0.96
N TYR A 21 17.47 -1.48 0.22
CA TYR A 21 18.83 -1.17 -0.19
C TYR A 21 18.76 -0.07 -1.25
N LEU A 22 19.00 1.17 -0.82
CA LEU A 22 19.04 2.33 -1.70
C LEU A 22 20.39 2.38 -2.43
N LEU A 23 20.37 2.08 -3.73
CA LEU A 23 21.54 2.19 -4.59
C LEU A 23 21.61 3.58 -5.24
N PRO A 24 22.78 4.25 -5.20
CA PRO A 24 22.96 5.51 -5.91
C PRO A 24 22.91 5.29 -7.43
N ALA A 25 22.12 6.10 -8.10
CA ALA A 25 21.98 6.15 -9.55
C ALA A 25 22.17 7.60 -10.04
N LEU A 26 22.78 7.77 -11.22
CA LEU A 26 22.91 9.08 -11.84
C LEU A 26 21.75 9.30 -12.81
N SER A 27 21.08 10.45 -12.69
CA SER A 27 20.18 10.95 -13.73
C SER A 27 20.97 11.35 -14.98
N SER A 28 20.37 11.23 -16.17
CA SER A 28 20.92 11.74 -17.43
C SER A 28 21.25 13.23 -17.40
N ARG A 29 20.69 13.98 -16.44
CA ARG A 29 20.98 15.41 -16.18
C ARG A 29 21.91 15.66 -14.99
N GLY A 30 22.64 14.63 -14.52
CA GLY A 30 23.63 14.74 -13.45
C GLY A 30 23.09 14.91 -12.03
N ARG A 31 21.78 14.73 -11.82
CA ARG A 31 21.19 14.72 -10.47
C ARG A 31 21.33 13.34 -9.83
N GLU A 32 21.77 13.31 -8.57
CA GLU A 32 21.81 12.11 -7.75
C GLU A 32 20.39 11.57 -7.52
N LYS A 33 20.20 10.28 -7.80
CA LYS A 33 19.00 9.52 -7.52
C LYS A 33 19.34 8.34 -6.63
N LEU A 34 18.38 7.89 -5.84
CA LEU A 34 18.44 6.59 -5.19
C LEU A 34 17.43 5.66 -5.86
N VAL A 35 17.74 4.37 -5.96
CA VAL A 35 16.82 3.34 -6.42
C VAL A 35 16.77 2.25 -5.36
N ASP A 36 15.58 1.83 -4.94
CA ASP A 36 15.44 0.70 -4.02
C ASP A 36 15.36 -0.65 -4.75
N ASP A 37 15.32 -1.72 -3.98
CA ASP A 37 15.16 -3.10 -4.42
C ASP A 37 13.83 -3.38 -5.13
N LEU A 38 12.84 -2.51 -4.94
CA LEU A 38 11.55 -2.52 -5.64
C LEU A 38 11.54 -1.64 -6.89
N ASN A 39 12.72 -1.13 -7.29
CA ASN A 39 12.94 -0.28 -8.45
C ASN A 39 12.21 1.08 -8.38
N PHE A 40 11.81 1.53 -7.19
CA PHE A 40 11.34 2.90 -7.00
C PHE A 40 12.53 3.84 -7.03
N SER A 41 12.43 4.89 -7.84
CA SER A 41 13.44 5.93 -7.90
C SER A 41 13.11 7.08 -6.96
N TYR A 42 14.12 7.70 -6.36
CA TYR A 42 13.99 8.80 -5.43
C TYR A 42 14.93 9.93 -5.83
N ALA A 43 14.42 11.15 -5.89
CA ALA A 43 15.22 12.34 -6.13
C ALA A 43 15.34 13.18 -4.87
N THR A 44 16.44 13.92 -4.77
CA THR A 44 16.67 14.83 -3.64
C THR A 44 15.61 15.92 -3.62
N GLN A 45 14.88 16.05 -2.51
CA GLN A 45 13.87 17.08 -2.31
C GLN A 45 14.45 18.31 -1.61
N LYS A 46 15.12 18.12 -0.48
CA LYS A 46 15.73 19.19 0.30
C LYS A 46 16.84 18.65 1.19
N LYS A 47 17.74 19.55 1.60
CA LYS A 47 18.67 19.31 2.70
C LYS A 47 18.24 20.15 3.90
N ASN A 48 18.53 19.71 5.10
CA ASN A 48 18.45 20.58 6.28
C ASN A 48 19.58 21.63 6.23
N ALA A 49 19.49 22.64 7.09
CA ALA A 49 20.39 23.80 7.07
C ALA A 49 21.86 23.42 7.27
N ASP A 50 22.15 22.41 8.07
CA ASP A 50 23.51 21.90 8.35
C ASP A 50 23.99 20.83 7.35
N GLY A 51 23.13 20.42 6.39
CA GLY A 51 23.45 19.41 5.39
C GLY A 51 23.53 17.95 5.86
N THR A 52 23.35 17.68 7.17
CA THR A 52 23.45 16.33 7.75
C THR A 52 22.28 15.42 7.38
N LYS A 53 21.14 16.00 6.98
CA LYS A 53 19.93 15.27 6.57
C LYS A 53 19.54 15.65 5.16
N GLN A 54 19.46 14.65 4.30
CA GLN A 54 18.93 14.75 2.95
C GLN A 54 17.56 14.08 2.91
N TYR A 55 16.56 14.82 2.46
CA TYR A 55 15.20 14.34 2.30
C TYR A 55 14.99 13.97 0.84
N TRP A 56 14.54 12.75 0.61
CA TRP A 56 14.31 12.19 -0.71
C TRP A 56 12.81 12.11 -0.99
N ARG A 57 12.43 12.44 -2.22
CA ARG A 57 11.09 12.29 -2.73
C ARG A 57 11.08 11.11 -3.69
N CYS A 58 10.18 10.17 -3.46
CA CYS A 58 9.90 9.11 -4.40
C CYS A 58 9.36 9.70 -5.72
N GLU A 59 10.06 9.42 -6.81
CA GLU A 59 9.70 9.72 -8.20
C GLU A 59 9.19 8.42 -8.84
N VAL A 60 8.15 7.81 -8.28
CA VAL A 60 7.52 6.69 -8.99
C VAL A 60 6.92 7.24 -10.28
N THR A 61 7.41 6.74 -11.41
CA THR A 61 7.09 7.28 -12.73
C THR A 61 6.25 6.32 -13.56
N THR A 62 6.03 5.08 -13.11
CA THR A 62 5.25 4.11 -13.89
C THR A 62 4.49 3.13 -12.98
N ARG A 63 3.26 2.81 -13.40
CA ARG A 63 2.40 1.74 -12.82
C ARG A 63 2.80 0.36 -13.32
N ALA A 64 3.52 0.32 -14.43
CA ALA A 64 3.85 -0.89 -15.16
C ALA A 64 5.10 -1.58 -14.59
N GLY A 65 5.16 -2.90 -14.73
CA GLY A 65 6.30 -3.72 -14.34
C GLY A 65 6.46 -4.03 -12.83
N TYR A 66 5.68 -3.41 -11.94
CA TYR A 66 5.74 -3.72 -10.51
C TYR A 66 4.90 -4.95 -10.15
N VAL A 67 5.54 -6.03 -9.70
CA VAL A 67 4.85 -7.21 -9.17
C VAL A 67 4.52 -6.99 -7.70
N ILE A 68 3.27 -7.24 -7.30
CA ILE A 68 2.87 -7.16 -5.89
C ILE A 68 3.42 -8.38 -5.15
N PRO A 69 4.24 -8.19 -4.09
CA PRO A 69 4.70 -9.29 -3.24
C PRO A 69 3.55 -10.13 -2.69
N GLU A 70 3.77 -11.44 -2.57
CA GLU A 70 2.73 -12.40 -2.16
C GLU A 70 2.11 -12.03 -0.80
N GLU A 71 2.91 -11.55 0.14
CA GLU A 71 2.48 -11.12 1.48
C GLU A 71 1.44 -10.00 1.45
N TYR A 72 1.44 -9.15 0.41
CA TYR A 72 0.48 -8.07 0.23
C TYR A 72 -0.76 -8.49 -0.56
N THR A 73 -0.80 -9.73 -1.06
CA THR A 73 -2.02 -10.31 -1.65
C THR A 73 -2.98 -10.84 -0.58
N LYS A 74 -2.50 -11.00 0.66
CA LYS A 74 -3.23 -11.60 1.78
C LYS A 74 -3.58 -10.54 2.85
N SER A 75 -4.61 -10.80 3.62
CA SER A 75 -4.97 -10.04 4.80
C SER A 75 -4.00 -10.31 5.96
N GLN A 76 -4.16 -9.58 7.06
CA GLN A 76 -3.41 -9.86 8.31
C GLN A 76 -3.73 -11.24 8.89
N SER A 77 -4.90 -11.82 8.59
CA SER A 77 -5.26 -13.20 8.94
C SER A 77 -4.69 -14.25 7.98
N GLY A 78 -3.98 -13.83 6.92
CA GLY A 78 -3.43 -14.71 5.89
C GLY A 78 -4.42 -15.12 4.80
N GLU A 79 -5.64 -14.60 4.82
CA GLU A 79 -6.68 -14.91 3.82
C GLU A 79 -6.46 -14.09 2.54
N MET A 80 -6.81 -14.66 1.38
CA MET A 80 -6.69 -13.93 0.11
C MET A 80 -7.53 -12.65 0.12
N PHE A 81 -6.89 -11.52 -0.16
CA PHE A 81 -7.49 -10.19 -0.10
C PHE A 81 -7.41 -9.45 -1.44
N LEU A 82 -6.33 -9.63 -2.22
CA LEU A 82 -6.28 -9.18 -3.61
C LEU A 82 -7.14 -10.10 -4.47
N GLN A 83 -8.31 -9.61 -4.91
CA GLN A 83 -9.28 -10.38 -5.69
C GLN A 83 -9.09 -10.20 -7.19
N HIS A 84 -8.54 -9.06 -7.62
CA HIS A 84 -8.27 -8.79 -9.02
C HIS A 84 -7.06 -7.88 -9.18
N ASP A 85 -6.27 -8.19 -10.19
CA ASP A 85 -5.17 -7.37 -10.70
C ASP A 85 -5.21 -7.48 -12.23
N SER A 86 -5.41 -6.37 -12.93
CA SER A 86 -5.44 -6.37 -14.40
C SER A 86 -4.07 -6.56 -15.05
N GLY A 87 -2.99 -6.57 -14.26
CA GLY A 87 -1.66 -6.99 -14.67
C GLY A 87 -0.63 -5.86 -14.73
N THR A 88 0.65 -6.24 -14.74
CA THR A 88 1.79 -5.31 -14.73
C THR A 88 2.00 -4.58 -16.05
N GLU A 89 1.40 -5.07 -17.14
CA GLU A 89 1.50 -4.45 -18.46
C GLU A 89 0.36 -3.47 -18.75
N ASP A 90 -0.62 -3.36 -17.84
CA ASP A 90 -1.75 -2.45 -17.97
C ASP A 90 -1.38 -1.04 -17.46
N GLU A 91 -1.29 -0.07 -18.38
CA GLU A 91 -1.06 1.34 -18.04
C GLU A 91 -2.16 1.93 -17.13
N ASN A 92 -3.36 1.33 -17.18
CA ASN A 92 -4.50 1.67 -16.36
C ASN A 92 -4.77 0.66 -15.24
N ARG A 93 -3.76 -0.11 -14.83
CA ARG A 93 -3.85 -1.21 -13.86
C ARG A 93 -4.86 -0.98 -12.74
N ILE A 94 -5.82 -1.90 -12.65
CA ILE A 94 -6.88 -1.92 -11.65
C ILE A 94 -6.55 -3.00 -10.63
N LEU A 95 -6.53 -2.62 -9.36
CA LEU A 95 -6.43 -3.53 -8.24
C LEU A 95 -7.75 -3.54 -7.47
N VAL A 96 -8.30 -4.72 -7.22
CA VAL A 96 -9.49 -4.88 -6.37
C VAL A 96 -9.12 -5.69 -5.15
N PHE A 97 -9.25 -5.04 -3.98
CA PHE A 97 -9.05 -5.68 -2.69
C PHE A 97 -10.39 -5.87 -2.00
N ALA A 98 -10.67 -7.10 -1.58
CA ALA A 98 -11.84 -7.42 -0.76
C ALA A 98 -11.64 -8.77 -0.06
N SER A 99 -12.28 -8.93 1.10
CA SER A 99 -12.41 -10.26 1.69
C SER A 99 -13.54 -11.03 1.00
N ALA A 100 -13.45 -12.36 0.96
CA ALA A 100 -14.52 -13.19 0.43
C ALA A 100 -15.85 -12.97 1.16
N GLN A 101 -15.80 -12.73 2.47
CA GLN A 101 -16.99 -12.39 3.26
C GLN A 101 -17.56 -11.02 2.89
N GLY A 102 -16.71 -10.00 2.73
CA GLY A 102 -17.15 -8.66 2.34
C GLY A 102 -17.87 -8.66 0.98
N LEU A 103 -17.38 -9.44 0.01
CA LEU A 103 -18.07 -9.61 -1.28
C LEU A 103 -19.44 -10.29 -1.13
N ARG A 104 -19.52 -11.38 -0.35
CA ARG A 104 -20.81 -12.06 -0.07
C ARG A 104 -21.80 -11.15 0.62
N ASP A 105 -21.34 -10.32 1.55
CA ASP A 105 -22.15 -9.36 2.26
C ASP A 105 -22.64 -8.25 1.33
N LEU A 106 -21.76 -7.73 0.46
CA LEU A 106 -22.10 -6.68 -0.49
C LEU A 106 -23.24 -7.12 -1.43
N VAL A 107 -23.22 -8.37 -1.90
CA VAL A 107 -24.31 -8.97 -2.71
C VAL A 107 -25.65 -9.00 -1.96
N ARG A 108 -25.64 -9.13 -0.63
CA ARG A 108 -26.85 -9.22 0.20
C ARG A 108 -27.39 -7.87 0.62
N TYR A 109 -26.53 -6.86 0.73
CA TYR A 109 -26.95 -5.54 1.20
C TYR A 109 -27.73 -4.79 0.13
N LYS A 110 -28.88 -4.21 0.53
CA LYS A 110 -29.77 -3.44 -0.34
C LYS A 110 -29.26 -2.03 -0.65
N SER A 111 -28.37 -1.51 0.18
CA SER A 111 -27.86 -0.15 0.08
C SER A 111 -26.34 -0.17 0.06
N TRP A 112 -25.76 0.43 -0.99
CA TRP A 112 -24.32 0.59 -1.16
C TRP A 112 -23.94 2.06 -1.09
N GLY A 113 -22.81 2.34 -0.47
CA GLY A 113 -22.15 3.63 -0.46
C GLY A 113 -20.82 3.56 -1.19
N PHE A 114 -20.51 4.58 -1.98
CA PHE A 114 -19.27 4.70 -2.72
C PHE A 114 -18.55 5.96 -2.27
N ASN A 115 -17.25 5.84 -1.96
CA ASN A 115 -16.41 6.98 -1.65
C ASN A 115 -15.12 6.89 -2.45
N GLY A 116 -14.92 7.83 -3.36
CA GLY A 116 -13.72 7.97 -4.17
C GLY A 116 -12.89 9.16 -3.69
N THR A 117 -11.60 8.95 -3.45
CA THR A 117 -10.66 10.03 -3.14
C THR A 117 -9.48 10.03 -4.11
N PHE A 118 -9.19 11.20 -4.67
CA PHE A 118 -8.01 11.44 -5.51
C PHE A 118 -6.81 11.86 -4.65
N ASN A 119 -7.03 12.67 -3.62
CA ASN A 119 -5.97 13.30 -2.82
C ASN A 119 -5.20 12.32 -1.92
N CYS A 120 -5.86 11.24 -1.49
CA CYS A 120 -5.24 10.21 -0.65
C CYS A 120 -4.70 9.03 -1.47
N CYS A 121 -4.88 9.05 -2.79
CA CYS A 121 -4.41 7.98 -3.64
C CYS A 121 -2.88 8.08 -3.82
N PRO A 122 -2.13 6.97 -3.68
CA PRO A 122 -0.72 6.95 -4.06
C PRO A 122 -0.56 7.47 -5.49
N LYS A 123 0.44 8.33 -5.76
CA LYS A 123 0.62 8.99 -7.07
C LYS A 123 0.72 8.04 -8.26
N VAL A 124 1.03 6.78 -8.00
CA VAL A 124 1.02 5.71 -8.99
C VAL A 124 -0.39 5.39 -9.48
N PHE A 125 -1.43 5.53 -8.67
CA PHE A 125 -2.81 5.28 -9.06
C PHE A 125 -3.58 6.60 -9.22
N ALA A 126 -4.54 6.61 -10.14
CA ALA A 126 -5.35 7.80 -10.38
C ALA A 126 -6.37 8.05 -9.26
N GLN A 127 -6.92 6.99 -8.66
CA GLN A 127 -8.01 7.08 -7.71
C GLN A 127 -8.01 5.91 -6.72
N LEU A 128 -8.40 6.17 -5.48
CA LEU A 128 -8.79 5.15 -4.52
C LEU A 128 -10.31 5.19 -4.36
N LEU A 129 -10.99 4.11 -4.77
CA LEU A 129 -12.43 3.93 -4.58
C LEU A 129 -12.68 2.91 -3.47
N THR A 130 -13.59 3.25 -2.57
CA THR A 130 -14.08 2.33 -1.53
C THR A 130 -15.56 2.11 -1.70
N ILE A 131 -15.99 0.85 -1.61
CA ILE A 131 -17.39 0.44 -1.69
C ILE A 131 -17.77 -0.15 -0.35
N HIS A 132 -18.85 0.36 0.23
CA HIS A 132 -19.35 -0.04 1.53
C HIS A 132 -20.79 -0.51 1.41
N GLY A 133 -21.14 -1.59 2.07
CA GLY A 133 -22.52 -2.03 2.15
C GLY A 133 -23.11 -1.73 3.52
N GLN A 134 -24.34 -1.21 3.55
CA GLN A 134 -25.02 -0.93 4.81
C GLN A 134 -25.75 -2.18 5.31
N ARG A 135 -25.23 -2.75 6.40
CA ARG A 135 -25.93 -3.78 7.15
C ARG A 135 -27.11 -3.16 7.91
N ARG A 136 -28.34 -3.58 7.57
CA ARG A 136 -29.50 -3.28 8.42
C ARG A 136 -29.46 -4.23 9.62
N ASN A 137 -29.37 -3.66 10.81
CA ASN A 137 -29.65 -4.42 12.03
C ASN A 137 -31.17 -4.61 12.07
N ILE A 138 -31.60 -5.87 12.08
CA ILE A 138 -32.97 -6.29 12.38
C ILE A 138 -32.95 -6.75 13.83
#